data_AF-A0A7Z9WJG8-F1
#
_entry.id   AF-A0A7Z9WJG8-F1
#
_cell.length_a   1.000
_cell.length_b   1.000
_cell.length_c   1.000
_cell.angle_alpha   90.00
_cell.angle_beta   90.00
_cell.angle_gamma   90.00
#
_symmetry.space_group_name_H-M   'P 1'
#
loop_
_entity.id
_entity.type
_entity.pdbx_description
1 polymer ?
#
loop_
_entity_poly.entity_id
_entity_poly.type
_entity_poly.pdbx_seq_one_letter_code
_entity_poly.pdbx_strand_id
1 'polypeptide(L)'
;MFEKREAYERAQALQWLIHGDMESLAEAALRFCLSHPAVLTVIVGMRHPVHARANARASDKGPLPKEDLQRLRGYAWTHNFWA
;
A
#
# COMPACT_ATOMS: atom_id res chain seq x y z
N MET A 1 -16.86 -14.33 -4.65
CA MET A 1 -17.04 -13.92 -3.23
C MET A 1 -15.85 -14.33 -2.36
N PHE A 2 -15.19 -15.46 -2.65
CA PHE A 2 -14.00 -15.94 -1.92
C PHE A 2 -12.75 -15.06 -2.07
N GLU A 3 -12.47 -14.51 -3.26
CA GLU A 3 -11.29 -13.65 -3.51
C GLU A 3 -11.26 -12.38 -2.64
N LYS A 4 -12.43 -11.77 -2.36
CA LYS A 4 -12.50 -10.57 -1.51
C LYS A 4 -12.10 -10.86 -0.07
N ARG A 5 -12.42 -12.06 0.43
CA ARG A 5 -12.06 -12.47 1.78
C ARG A 5 -10.57 -12.79 1.89
N GLU A 6 -10.02 -13.51 0.92
CA GLU A 6 -8.58 -13.78 0.88
C GLU A 6 -7.77 -12.49 0.76
N ALA A 7 -8.16 -11.57 -0.13
CA ALA A 7 -7.52 -10.27 -0.26
C ALA A 7 -7.57 -9.47 1.05
N TYR A 8 -8.70 -9.53 1.77
CA TYR A 8 -8.84 -8.90 3.08
C TYR A 8 -7.91 -9.52 4.13
N GLU A 9 -7.86 -10.85 4.23
CA GLU A 9 -7.00 -11.55 5.19
C GLU A 9 -5.51 -11.29 4.92
N ARG A 10 -5.09 -11.27 3.65
CA ARG A 10 -3.73 -10.89 3.24
C ARG A 10 -3.42 -9.43 3.57
N ALA A 11 -4.35 -8.51 3.31
CA ALA A 11 -4.18 -7.11 3.68
C ALA A 11 -4.06 -6.94 5.21
N GLN A 12 -4.86 -7.69 5.99
CA GLN A 12 -4.76 -7.68 7.45
C GLN A 12 -3.41 -8.20 7.95
N ALA A 13 -2.81 -9.19 7.27
CA ALA A 13 -1.47 -9.67 7.58
C ALA A 13 -0.37 -8.60 7.36
N LEU A 14 -0.69 -7.48 6.70
CA LEU A 14 0.21 -6.34 6.48
C LEU A 14 0.08 -5.23 7.54
N GLN A 15 -0.79 -5.38 8.56
CA GLN A 15 -1.00 -4.38 9.63
C GLN A 15 0.30 -3.94 10.33
N TRP A 16 1.35 -4.76 10.29
CA TRP A 16 2.68 -4.41 10.79
C TRP A 16 3.33 -3.22 10.07
N LEU A 17 2.84 -2.82 8.89
CA LEU A 17 3.27 -1.58 8.20
C LEU A 17 2.79 -0.32 8.92
N ILE A 18 1.79 -0.42 9.80
CA ILE A 18 1.32 0.73 10.59
C ILE A 18 2.26 0.88 11.78
N HIS A 19 3.34 1.60 11.56
CA HIS A 19 4.31 1.98 12.58
C HIS A 19 4.93 3.34 12.25
N GLY A 20 5.55 3.99 13.24
CA GLY A 20 6.16 5.31 13.06
C GLY A 20 5.15 6.38 12.65
N ASP A 21 5.39 7.02 11.50
CA ASP A 21 4.56 8.07 10.91
C ASP A 21 3.44 7.53 10.00
N MET A 22 3.32 6.21 9.85
CA MET A 22 2.35 5.55 8.99
C MET A 22 0.98 5.46 9.66
N GLU A 23 -0.03 6.16 9.11
CA GLU A 23 -1.34 6.27 9.76
C GLU A 23 -2.31 5.16 9.37
N SER A 24 -2.08 4.49 8.24
CA SER A 24 -2.98 3.44 7.74
C SER A 24 -2.33 2.54 6.69
N LEU A 25 -2.94 1.38 6.44
CA LEU A 25 -2.58 0.51 5.30
C LEU A 25 -2.81 1.19 3.94
N ALA A 26 -3.78 2.11 3.85
CA ALA A 26 -4.00 2.86 2.62
C ALA A 26 -2.83 3.80 2.33
N GLU A 27 -2.34 4.51 3.35
CA GLU A 27 -1.13 5.34 3.24
C GLU A 27 0.08 4.48 2.84
N ALA A 28 0.27 3.34 3.51
CA ALA A 28 1.36 2.41 3.23
C ALA A 28 1.35 1.92 1.77
N ALA A 29 0.17 1.57 1.25
CA ALA A 29 0.01 1.11 -0.13
C ALA A 29 0.37 2.20 -1.16
N LEU A 30 -0.01 3.46 -0.90
CA LEU A 30 0.34 4.58 -1.77
C LEU A 30 1.84 4.85 -1.77
N ARG A 31 2.44 4.88 -0.57
CA ARG A 31 3.89 5.06 -0.41
C ARG A 31 4.69 3.90 -0.98
N PHE A 32 4.17 2.67 -0.93
CA PHE A 32 4.77 1.51 -1.60
C PHE A 32 4.90 1.73 -3.12
N CYS A 33 3.81 2.13 -3.78
CA CYS A 33 3.84 2.42 -5.22
C CYS A 33 4.85 3.53 -5.55
N LEU A 34 4.86 4.61 -4.76
CA LEU A 34 5.80 5.73 -4.92
C LEU A 34 7.26 5.39 -4.54
N SER A 35 7.49 4.25 -3.88
CA SER A 35 8.85 3.85 -3.49
C SER A 35 9.70 3.38 -4.67
N HIS A 36 9.08 3.07 -5.81
CA HIS A 36 9.81 2.71 -7.01
C HIS A 36 10.20 3.97 -7.80
N PRO A 37 11.49 4.18 -8.15
CA PRO A 37 11.95 5.45 -8.73
C PRO A 37 11.33 5.78 -10.09
N ALA A 38 10.79 4.80 -10.81
CA ALA A 38 10.09 5.04 -12.08
C ALA A 38 8.62 5.45 -11.91
N VAL A 39 8.07 5.44 -10.69
CA VAL A 39 6.68 5.81 -10.42
C VAL A 39 6.62 7.26 -9.94
N LEU A 40 6.10 8.15 -10.79
CA LEU A 40 5.94 9.57 -10.47
C LEU A 40 4.59 9.89 -9.81
N THR A 41 3.54 9.14 -10.12
CA THR A 41 2.17 9.44 -9.69
C THR A 41 1.38 8.17 -9.49
N VAL A 42 0.52 8.15 -8.47
CA VAL A 42 -0.40 7.06 -8.18
C VAL A 42 -1.83 7.59 -8.26
N ILE A 43 -2.66 6.98 -9.11
CA ILE A 43 -4.07 7.36 -9.27
C ILE A 43 -4.91 6.56 -8.26
N VAL A 44 -5.67 7.27 -7.43
CA VAL A 44 -6.45 6.68 -6.32
C VAL A 44 -7.90 7.12 -6.43
N GLY A 45 -8.86 6.19 -6.28
CA GLY A 45 -10.30 6.50 -6.36
C GLY A 45 -10.92 6.61 -4.98
N MET A 46 -11.61 7.72 -4.67
CA MET A 46 -12.17 7.99 -3.34
C MET A 46 -13.63 8.47 -3.40
N ARG A 47 -14.42 8.12 -2.37
CA ARG A 47 -15.81 8.56 -2.19
C ARG A 47 -16.00 9.60 -1.09
N HIS A 48 -15.02 9.78 -0.21
CA HIS A 48 -15.08 10.73 0.90
C HIS A 48 -13.93 11.75 0.83
N PRO A 49 -14.20 13.06 1.00
CA PRO A 49 -13.18 14.10 0.92
C PRO A 49 -12.04 13.94 1.94
N VAL A 50 -12.31 13.36 3.11
CA VAL A 50 -11.29 13.11 4.14
C VAL A 50 -10.22 12.14 3.64
N HIS A 51 -10.61 11.07 2.95
CA HIS A 51 -9.65 10.12 2.38
C HIS A 51 -8.89 10.71 1.21
N ALA A 52 -9.54 11.54 0.38
CA ALA A 52 -8.84 12.23 -0.70
C ALA A 52 -7.68 13.11 -0.17
N ARG A 53 -7.93 13.85 0.92
CA ARG A 53 -6.89 14.64 1.59
C ARG A 53 -5.80 13.78 2.22
N ALA A 54 -6.17 12.68 2.89
CA ALA A 54 -5.19 11.76 3.49
C ALA A 54 -4.28 11.14 2.42
N ASN A 55 -4.84 10.71 1.29
CA ASN A 55 -4.07 10.13 0.20
C ASN A 55 -3.13 11.14 -0.46
N ALA A 56 -3.56 12.39 -0.62
CA ALA A 56 -2.70 13.45 -1.13
C ALA A 56 -1.50 13.70 -0.21
N ARG A 57 -1.70 13.68 1.11
CA ARG A 57 -0.61 13.84 2.08
C ARG A 57 0.37 12.67 2.12
N ALA A 58 -0.05 11.48 1.67
CA ALA A 58 0.81 10.30 1.66
C ALA A 58 2.05 10.49 0.76
N SER A 59 1.95 11.25 -0.34
CA SER A 59 3.10 11.53 -1.20
C SER A 59 4.15 12.43 -0.55
N ASP A 60 3.73 13.31 0.37
CA ASP A 60 4.63 14.25 1.04
C ASP A 60 5.55 13.55 2.05
N LYS A 61 5.14 12.36 2.54
CA LYS A 61 5.90 11.55 3.50
C LYS A 61 6.99 10.69 2.83
N GLY A 62 7.07 10.69 1.49
CA GLY A 62 8.10 9.98 0.74
C GLY A 62 7.97 8.44 0.76
N PRO A 63 9.02 7.71 0.33
CA PRO A 63 8.97 6.27 0.17
C PRO A 63 8.84 5.53 1.51
N LEU A 64 8.54 4.23 1.44
CA LEU A 64 8.62 3.34 2.60
C LEU A 64 10.07 3.11 3.04
N PRO A 65 10.31 2.81 4.33
CA PRO A 65 11.59 2.32 4.81
C PRO A 65 12.08 1.10 4.00
N LYS A 66 13.40 1.00 3.80
CA LYS A 66 13.99 -0.07 2.98
C LYS A 66 13.75 -1.45 3.59
N GLU A 67 13.73 -1.51 4.92
CA GLU A 67 13.49 -2.71 5.72
C GLU A 67 12.07 -3.24 5.48
N ASP A 68 11.09 -2.35 5.45
CA ASP A 68 9.70 -2.69 5.15
C ASP A 68 9.53 -3.19 3.72
N LEU A 69 10.17 -2.52 2.75
CA LEU A 69 10.18 -2.96 1.36
C LEU A 69 10.80 -4.34 1.17
N GLN A 70 11.86 -4.66 1.93
CA GLN A 70 12.47 -5.99 1.91
C GLN A 70 11.52 -7.04 2.50
N ARG A 71 10.91 -6.75 3.64
CA ARG A 71 9.95 -7.67 4.29
C ARG A 71 8.71 -7.92 3.43
N LEU A 72 8.21 -6.90 2.73
CA LEU A 72 7.05 -7.01 1.84
C LEU A 72 7.24 -8.02 0.70
N ARG A 73 8.48 -8.32 0.28
CA ARG A 73 8.74 -9.31 -0.77
C ARG A 73 8.19 -10.70 -0.42
N GLY A 74 8.17 -11.06 0.87
CA GLY A 74 7.58 -12.32 1.34
C GLY A 74 6.06 -12.37 1.26
N TYR A 75 5.39 -11.24 1.00
CA TYR A 75 3.93 -11.12 0.88
C TYR A 75 3.48 -10.98 -0.58
N ALA A 76 4.40 -11.06 -1.54
CA ALA A 76 4.08 -10.97 -2.97
C ALA A 76 3.07 -12.05 -3.37
N TRP A 77 1.99 -11.63 -4.03
CA TRP A 77 0.96 -12.55 -4.49
C TRP A 77 1.15 -12.85 -5.97
N THR A 78 1.69 -14.04 -6.27
CA THR A 78 1.82 -14.51 -7.66
C THR A 78 0.48 -15.05 -8.15
N HIS A 79 -0.47 -14.15 -8.40
CA HIS A 79 -1.64 -14.47 -9.23
C HIS A 79 -1.21 -14.39 -10.69
N ASN A 80 -0.54 -15.44 -11.15
CA ASN A 80 -0.23 -15.57 -12.57
C ASN A 80 -1.51 -15.98 -13.30
N PHE A 81 -2.17 -15.03 -13.95
CA PHE A 81 -3.17 -15.32 -14.98
C PHE A 81 -2.53 -15.73 -16.32
N TRP A 82 -1.18 -15.61 -16.43
CA TRP A 82 -0.41 -15.81 -17.66
C TRP A 82 0.91 -16.58 -17.47
N ALA A 83 1.04 -17.39 -16.42
CA ALA A 83 2.15 -18.36 -16.33
C ALA A 83 1.70 -19.75 -16.76
#